data_AF-A0A0X3WZQ5-F1
#
_entry.id   AF-A0A0X3WZQ5-F1
#
_cell.length_a   1.000
_cell.length_b   1.000
_cell.length_c   1.000
_cell.angle_alpha   90.00
_cell.angle_beta   90.00
_cell.angle_gamma   90.00
#
_symmetry.space_group_name_H-M   'P 1'
#
loop_
_entity.id
_entity.type
_entity.pdbx_description
1 polymer ?
#
loop_
_entity_poly.entity_id
_entity_poly.type
_entity_poly.pdbx_seq_one_letter_code
_entity_poly.pdbx_strand_id
1 'polypeptide(L)'
;MLRCGPDDIETLIAAGLPFDVQSGVRHFDVNDLYNLGMYSGRSNTQPELAFKMLFRFAGRPVEDLLRPRTWDFRVRLECADCRTAAPWHFEAPDAGRFGGSVTEVAAPARESAGGAAYTATVTTTGVRTPLISPELRRLTRDYLAAGYRWQMVPVAMQADYRLVHALGSTSCIAASLLLAERFREAGHRAEAKRGWFCGVLGGALDLPHASVEVEDDDGVLKTVDIAKAQLAARLSADTEAFQELCLGSVYNKVIPSTASGNAAFATHGCGSQTPVHVRADIRSLR
;
A
#
# COMPACT_ATOMS: atom_id res chain seq x y z
N MET A 1 -17.76 -4.31 13.68
CA MET A 1 -17.30 -3.82 12.37
C MET A 1 -18.27 -2.82 11.73
N LEU A 2 -19.48 -3.22 11.32
CA LEU A 2 -20.44 -2.37 10.58
C LEU A 2 -21.41 -1.54 11.44
N ARG A 3 -21.51 -1.83 12.75
CA ARG A 3 -22.54 -1.27 13.66
C ARG A 3 -23.97 -1.52 13.14
N CYS A 4 -24.22 -2.76 12.74
CA CYS A 4 -25.51 -3.24 12.25
C CYS A 4 -26.18 -4.12 13.31
N GLY A 5 -27.50 -4.05 13.42
CA GLY A 5 -28.31 -5.05 14.11
C GLY A 5 -28.61 -6.26 13.22
N PRO A 6 -29.26 -7.31 13.73
CA PRO A 6 -29.63 -8.49 12.93
C PRO A 6 -30.48 -8.14 11.69
N ASP A 7 -31.46 -7.24 11.83
CA ASP A 7 -32.34 -6.85 10.72
C ASP A 7 -31.60 -6.11 9.59
N ASP A 8 -30.56 -5.33 9.94
CA ASP A 8 -29.70 -4.69 8.94
C ASP A 8 -28.94 -5.76 8.13
N ILE A 9 -28.50 -6.84 8.78
CA ILE A 9 -27.77 -7.94 8.10
C ILE A 9 -28.70 -8.68 7.14
N GLU A 10 -29.94 -8.98 7.53
CA GLU A 10 -30.91 -9.58 6.60
C GLU A 10 -31.19 -8.67 5.41
N THR A 11 -31.28 -7.35 5.64
CA THR A 11 -31.46 -6.36 4.57
C THR A 11 -30.27 -6.37 3.61
N LEU A 12 -29.04 -6.45 4.12
CA LEU A 12 -27.83 -6.52 3.30
C LEU A 12 -27.76 -7.83 2.50
N ILE A 13 -28.14 -8.95 3.10
CA ILE A 13 -28.23 -10.25 2.41
C ILE A 13 -29.27 -10.17 1.29
N ALA A 14 -30.46 -9.64 1.57
CA ALA A 14 -31.51 -9.47 0.56
C ALA A 14 -31.07 -8.53 -0.59
N ALA A 15 -30.17 -7.59 -0.30
CA ALA A 15 -29.53 -6.71 -1.27
C ALA A 15 -28.32 -7.33 -1.99
N GLY A 16 -27.94 -8.58 -1.69
CA GLY A 16 -26.91 -9.31 -2.39
C GLY A 16 -25.54 -9.39 -1.70
N LEU A 17 -25.44 -9.11 -0.38
CA LEU A 17 -24.20 -9.36 0.36
C LEU A 17 -23.89 -10.87 0.36
N PRO A 18 -22.76 -11.32 -0.24
CA PRO A 18 -22.42 -12.72 -0.29
C PRO A 18 -22.07 -13.27 1.10
N PHE A 19 -22.44 -14.53 1.32
CA PHE A 19 -22.08 -15.29 2.50
C PHE A 19 -22.06 -16.78 2.20
N ASP A 20 -21.26 -17.51 2.97
CA ASP A 20 -21.27 -18.97 3.00
C ASP A 20 -21.96 -19.47 4.27
N VAL A 21 -22.50 -20.69 4.23
CA VAL A 21 -23.02 -21.37 5.42
C VAL A 21 -22.07 -22.51 5.77
N GLN A 22 -21.46 -22.45 6.96
CA GLN A 22 -20.57 -23.48 7.49
C GLN A 22 -21.12 -23.95 8.84
N SER A 23 -21.43 -25.25 8.95
CA SER A 23 -21.99 -25.84 10.18
C SER A 23 -23.20 -25.08 10.74
N GLY A 24 -24.06 -24.56 9.86
CA GLY A 24 -25.25 -23.77 10.23
C GLY A 24 -24.98 -22.31 10.60
N VAL A 25 -23.72 -21.86 10.58
CA VAL A 25 -23.33 -20.47 10.83
C VAL A 25 -23.07 -19.76 9.50
N ARG A 26 -23.51 -18.50 9.38
CA ARG A 26 -23.22 -17.67 8.21
C ARG A 26 -21.85 -17.01 8.35
N HIS A 27 -21.03 -17.15 7.33
CA HIS A 27 -19.69 -16.56 7.23
C HIS A 27 -19.65 -15.56 6.08
N PHE A 28 -19.14 -14.37 6.36
CA PHE A 28 -19.00 -13.30 5.38
C PHE A 28 -17.52 -13.07 5.08
N ASP A 29 -17.20 -12.70 3.84
CA ASP A 29 -15.83 -12.30 3.51
C ASP A 29 -15.48 -10.99 4.21
N VAL A 30 -14.30 -10.96 4.84
CA VAL A 30 -13.85 -9.79 5.60
C VAL A 30 -13.63 -8.56 4.70
N ASN A 31 -13.21 -8.75 3.44
CA ASN A 31 -13.02 -7.66 2.50
C ASN A 31 -14.36 -7.07 2.07
N ASP A 32 -15.38 -7.90 1.85
CA ASP A 32 -16.74 -7.43 1.53
C ASP A 32 -17.32 -6.58 2.66
N LEU A 33 -17.21 -7.07 3.91
CA LEU A 33 -17.61 -6.29 5.07
C LEU A 33 -16.77 -5.01 5.21
N TYR A 34 -15.50 -5.05 4.87
CA TYR A 34 -14.62 -3.87 4.94
C TYR A 34 -15.05 -2.81 3.93
N ASN A 35 -15.25 -3.22 2.68
CA ASN A 35 -15.69 -2.36 1.59
C ASN A 35 -17.07 -1.77 1.90
N LEU A 36 -18.02 -2.60 2.35
CA LEU A 36 -19.34 -2.12 2.76
C LEU A 36 -19.26 -1.06 3.88
N GLY A 37 -18.46 -1.33 4.92
CA GLY A 37 -18.26 -0.37 6.01
C GLY A 37 -17.64 0.93 5.51
N MET A 38 -16.60 0.83 4.68
CA MET A 38 -15.89 1.97 4.10
C MET A 38 -16.80 2.87 3.25
N TYR A 39 -17.79 2.29 2.57
CA TYR A 39 -18.74 2.99 1.71
C TYR A 39 -20.10 3.28 2.34
N SER A 40 -20.28 2.98 3.62
CA SER A 40 -21.58 3.17 4.30
C SER A 40 -21.99 4.62 4.53
N GLY A 41 -21.01 5.55 4.62
CA GLY A 41 -21.28 6.96 4.92
C GLY A 41 -21.69 7.24 6.36
N ARG A 42 -21.68 6.21 7.24
CA ARG A 42 -22.08 6.33 8.65
C ARG A 42 -21.04 7.05 9.51
N SER A 43 -19.82 7.25 8.98
CA SER A 43 -18.70 7.93 9.64
C SER A 43 -18.20 7.30 10.94
N ASN A 44 -18.77 6.18 11.36
CA ASN A 44 -18.53 5.52 12.63
C ASN A 44 -18.29 4.00 12.48
N THR A 45 -18.29 3.46 11.26
CA THR A 45 -17.89 2.06 11.05
C THR A 45 -16.40 1.89 11.33
N GLN A 46 -16.00 0.66 11.64
CA GLN A 46 -14.59 0.37 11.92
C GLN A 46 -13.68 0.70 10.72
N PRO A 47 -14.01 0.35 9.45
CA PRO A 47 -13.23 0.77 8.29
C PRO A 47 -13.09 2.29 8.17
N GLU A 48 -14.18 3.05 8.27
CA GLU A 48 -14.14 4.52 8.16
C GLU A 48 -13.28 5.16 9.26
N LEU A 49 -13.42 4.70 10.50
CA LEU A 49 -12.62 5.19 11.62
C LEU A 49 -11.14 4.83 11.47
N ALA A 50 -10.83 3.61 11.03
CA ALA A 50 -9.47 3.18 10.76
C ALA A 50 -8.84 4.05 9.67
N PHE A 51 -9.57 4.35 8.59
CA PHE A 51 -9.11 5.20 7.51
C PHE A 51 -8.89 6.66 7.93
N LYS A 52 -9.83 7.25 8.67
CA LYS A 52 -9.67 8.60 9.25
C LYS A 52 -8.41 8.68 10.11
N MET A 53 -8.17 7.66 10.93
CA MET A 53 -6.96 7.60 11.76
C MET A 53 -5.70 7.42 10.93
N LEU A 54 -5.72 6.53 9.93
CA LEU A 54 -4.61 6.21 9.03
C LEU A 54 -4.11 7.45 8.28
N PHE A 55 -5.03 8.24 7.74
CA PHE A 55 -4.76 9.41 6.91
C PHE A 55 -4.93 10.74 7.66
N ARG A 56 -4.94 10.75 8.99
CA ARG A 56 -5.04 11.99 9.79
C ARG A 56 -3.99 13.06 9.48
N PHE A 57 -2.89 12.66 8.82
CA PHE A 57 -1.85 13.58 8.37
C PHE A 57 -2.15 14.24 7.02
N ALA A 58 -3.10 13.72 6.23
CA ALA A 58 -3.42 14.22 4.89
C ALA A 58 -4.01 15.63 4.91
N GLY A 59 -4.65 16.03 6.01
CA GLY A 59 -5.13 17.41 6.23
C GLY A 59 -4.15 18.31 6.99
N ARG A 60 -2.91 17.87 7.23
CA ARG A 60 -1.87 18.69 7.86
C ARG A 60 -1.06 19.43 6.79
N PRO A 61 -0.30 20.48 7.16
CA PRO A 61 0.63 21.13 6.25
C PRO A 61 1.58 20.12 5.61
N VAL A 62 1.66 20.14 4.28
CA VAL A 62 2.48 19.22 3.49
C VAL A 62 3.97 19.36 3.79
N GLU A 63 4.40 20.51 4.32
CA GLU A 63 5.77 20.75 4.79
C GLU A 63 6.20 19.74 5.86
N ASP A 64 5.26 19.27 6.70
CA ASP A 64 5.55 18.21 7.68
C ASP A 64 5.91 16.88 7.02
N LEU A 65 5.39 16.64 5.80
CA LEU A 65 5.62 15.44 5.02
C LEU A 65 6.89 15.54 4.16
N LEU A 66 7.42 16.75 3.98
CA LEU A 66 8.66 17.01 3.25
C LEU A 66 9.90 16.93 4.14
N ARG A 67 9.75 17.08 5.45
CA ARG A 67 10.87 17.00 6.40
C ARG A 67 11.44 15.58 6.48
N PRO A 68 12.75 15.43 6.79
CA PRO A 68 13.32 14.13 7.14
C PRO A 68 12.57 13.48 8.31
N ARG A 69 12.41 12.16 8.23
CA ARG A 69 11.80 11.34 9.29
C ARG A 69 12.57 10.05 9.43
N THR A 70 12.95 9.72 10.65
CA THR A 70 13.71 8.49 10.96
C THR A 70 12.80 7.44 11.59
N TRP A 71 13.04 6.19 11.22
CA TRP A 71 12.26 5.02 11.56
C TRP A 71 13.16 3.90 12.08
N ASP A 72 12.80 3.31 13.20
CA ASP A 72 13.27 1.98 13.62
C ASP A 72 12.46 0.96 12.82
N PHE A 73 13.12 0.32 11.86
CA PHE A 73 12.51 -0.57 10.89
C PHE A 73 12.85 -2.02 11.24
N ARG A 74 11.84 -2.81 11.63
CA ARG A 74 12.01 -4.22 11.98
C ARG A 74 11.05 -5.07 11.19
N VAL A 75 11.57 -6.12 10.56
CA VAL A 75 10.77 -7.10 9.82
C VAL A 75 11.12 -8.50 10.31
N ARG A 76 10.09 -9.30 10.59
CA ARG A 76 10.19 -10.74 10.82
C ARG A 76 9.66 -11.49 9.60
N LEU A 77 10.40 -12.50 9.21
CA LEU A 77 10.12 -13.41 8.10
C LEU A 77 9.84 -14.79 8.68
N GLU A 78 8.74 -15.41 8.29
CA GLU A 78 8.35 -16.75 8.75
C GLU A 78 7.95 -17.62 7.55
N CYS A 79 8.53 -18.81 7.45
CA CYS A 79 8.17 -19.85 6.48
C CYS A 79 7.60 -21.04 7.25
N ALA A 80 6.27 -21.19 7.23
CA ALA A 80 5.55 -22.14 8.08
C ALA A 80 5.90 -23.62 7.78
N ASP A 81 6.17 -23.96 6.52
CA ASP A 81 6.37 -25.33 6.07
C ASP A 81 7.85 -25.76 6.00
N CYS A 82 8.75 -24.93 6.52
CA CYS A 82 10.18 -25.16 6.34
C CYS A 82 10.82 -25.98 7.48
N ARG A 83 11.52 -27.05 7.11
CA ARG A 83 12.31 -27.89 8.02
C ARG A 83 13.82 -27.86 7.76
N THR A 84 14.26 -27.14 6.73
CA THR A 84 15.65 -27.10 6.26
C THR A 84 16.20 -25.68 6.27
N ALA A 85 17.49 -25.53 6.55
CA ALA A 85 18.15 -24.24 6.35
C ALA A 85 18.23 -23.95 4.85
N ALA A 86 17.76 -22.78 4.45
CA ALA A 86 17.78 -22.32 3.06
C ALA A 86 17.91 -20.79 3.04
N PRO A 87 18.32 -20.19 1.90
CA PRO A 87 18.57 -18.77 1.85
C PRO A 87 17.29 -17.93 1.91
N TRP A 88 17.40 -16.78 2.56
CA TRP A 88 16.36 -15.74 2.56
C TRP A 88 16.70 -14.68 1.54
N HIS A 89 15.69 -14.29 0.76
CA HIS A 89 15.72 -13.05 -0.02
C HIS A 89 14.69 -12.10 0.59
N PHE A 90 15.10 -10.86 0.83
CA PHE A 90 14.25 -9.80 1.37
C PHE A 90 14.45 -8.52 0.58
N GLU A 91 13.34 -7.92 0.18
CA GLU A 91 13.29 -6.65 -0.53
C GLU A 91 13.49 -5.49 0.47
N ALA A 92 14.75 -5.10 0.65
CA ALA A 92 15.18 -4.16 1.67
C ALA A 92 14.67 -2.74 1.42
N PRO A 93 14.61 -1.88 2.48
CA PRO A 93 14.39 -0.44 2.33
C PRO A 93 15.38 0.20 1.34
N ASP A 94 14.86 1.07 0.47
CA ASP A 94 15.61 1.72 -0.62
C ASP A 94 15.49 3.25 -0.54
N ALA A 95 15.51 3.79 0.68
CA ALA A 95 15.31 5.22 0.93
C ALA A 95 16.39 6.11 0.28
N GLY A 96 17.59 5.57 0.07
CA GLY A 96 18.73 6.29 -0.50
C GLY A 96 18.47 6.87 -1.90
N ARG A 97 17.71 6.16 -2.74
CA ARG A 97 17.36 6.63 -4.09
C ARG A 97 16.54 7.92 -4.12
N PHE A 98 15.90 8.25 -3.01
CA PHE A 98 15.07 9.44 -2.88
C PHE A 98 15.64 10.44 -1.85
N GLY A 99 16.96 10.41 -1.64
CA GLY A 99 17.67 11.33 -0.74
C GLY A 99 17.57 10.98 0.76
N GLY A 100 17.00 9.83 1.08
CA GLY A 100 16.99 9.27 2.43
C GLY A 100 18.28 8.49 2.76
N SER A 101 18.25 7.69 3.82
CA SER A 101 19.35 6.81 4.20
C SER A 101 18.87 5.54 4.89
N VAL A 102 19.70 4.50 4.85
CA VAL A 102 19.51 3.24 5.57
C VAL A 102 20.81 2.92 6.31
N THR A 103 20.74 2.82 7.63
CA THR A 103 21.91 2.62 8.52
C THR A 103 21.62 1.53 9.55
N GLU A 104 22.65 1.11 10.29
CA GLU A 104 22.51 0.13 11.38
C GLU A 104 21.84 -1.19 10.94
N VAL A 105 22.18 -1.64 9.73
CA VAL A 105 21.56 -2.80 9.11
C VAL A 105 22.03 -4.10 9.76
N ALA A 106 21.08 -4.87 10.26
CA ALA A 106 21.26 -6.29 10.56
C ALA A 106 20.37 -7.10 9.60
N ALA A 107 20.99 -7.66 8.57
CA ALA A 107 20.31 -8.48 7.57
C ALA A 107 20.04 -9.91 8.11
N PRO A 108 19.05 -10.63 7.55
CA PRO A 108 18.86 -12.04 7.78
C PRO A 108 20.17 -12.82 7.69
N ALA A 109 20.33 -13.82 8.57
CA ALA A 109 21.37 -14.83 8.38
C ALA A 109 21.24 -15.41 6.96
N ARG A 110 22.38 -15.66 6.32
CA ARG A 110 22.42 -16.10 4.91
C ARG A 110 21.52 -17.30 4.66
N GLU A 111 21.47 -18.23 5.62
CA GLU A 111 20.59 -19.39 5.59
C GLU A 111 20.03 -19.63 7.00
N SER A 112 18.73 -19.88 7.10
CA SER A 112 18.09 -20.34 8.34
C SER A 112 16.84 -21.15 8.02
N ALA A 113 16.41 -21.99 8.97
CA ALA A 113 15.15 -22.71 8.90
C ALA A 113 14.05 -21.94 9.61
N GLY A 114 12.84 -21.95 9.04
CA GLY A 114 11.61 -21.46 9.69
C GLY A 114 11.46 -19.94 9.78
N GLY A 115 12.50 -19.18 10.10
CA GLY A 115 12.38 -17.73 10.20
C GLY A 115 13.69 -16.93 10.21
N ALA A 116 13.55 -15.64 9.95
CA ALA A 116 14.63 -14.66 9.96
C ALA A 116 14.12 -13.26 10.35
N ALA A 117 15.04 -12.35 10.62
CA ALA A 117 14.72 -10.96 10.91
C ALA A 117 15.64 -10.01 10.14
N TYR A 118 15.08 -8.85 9.77
CA TYR A 118 15.80 -7.71 9.23
C TYR A 118 15.56 -6.52 10.15
N THR A 119 16.62 -5.81 10.55
CA THR A 119 16.49 -4.54 11.27
C THR A 119 17.36 -3.47 10.64
N ALA A 120 16.86 -2.23 10.62
CA ALA A 120 17.63 -1.07 10.19
C ALA A 120 17.07 0.22 10.81
N THR A 121 17.88 1.26 10.81
CA THR A 121 17.43 2.64 10.98
C THR A 121 17.25 3.27 9.60
N VAL A 122 16.03 3.67 9.26
CA VAL A 122 15.69 4.22 7.93
C VAL A 122 15.31 5.68 8.08
N THR A 123 15.95 6.57 7.32
CA THR A 123 15.53 7.97 7.21
C THR A 123 14.90 8.22 5.84
N THR A 124 13.65 8.63 5.82
CA THR A 124 12.94 9.08 4.61
C THR A 124 12.93 10.60 4.57
N THR A 125 13.14 11.19 3.39
CA THR A 125 12.96 12.63 3.18
C THR A 125 11.89 12.84 2.11
N GLY A 126 11.11 13.91 2.21
CA GLY A 126 10.18 14.27 1.15
C GLY A 126 10.77 15.33 0.24
N VAL A 127 10.41 15.28 -1.03
CA VAL A 127 10.81 16.26 -2.04
C VAL A 127 9.60 16.53 -2.92
N ARG A 128 9.27 17.80 -3.08
CA ARG A 128 8.19 18.23 -3.97
C ARG A 128 8.69 18.17 -5.42
N THR A 129 8.26 17.15 -6.14
CA THR A 129 8.65 16.88 -7.54
C THR A 129 7.39 16.63 -8.37
N PRO A 130 6.53 17.64 -8.60
CA PRO A 130 5.30 17.42 -9.35
C PRO A 130 5.63 16.88 -10.74
N LEU A 131 4.75 16.05 -11.30
CA LEU A 131 4.87 15.63 -12.70
C LEU A 131 4.94 16.88 -13.57
N ILE A 132 5.78 16.93 -14.59
CA ILE A 132 5.88 18.03 -15.56
C ILE A 132 5.39 17.61 -16.94
N SER A 133 5.57 16.35 -17.32
CA SER A 133 5.07 15.83 -18.59
C SER A 133 3.55 16.03 -18.68
N PRO A 134 3.07 16.75 -19.72
CA PRO A 134 1.65 16.90 -19.96
C PRO A 134 0.96 15.55 -20.13
N GLU A 135 1.65 14.56 -20.69
CA GLU A 135 1.12 13.22 -20.95
C GLU A 135 0.97 12.42 -19.65
N LEU A 136 2.00 12.38 -18.79
CA LEU A 136 1.89 11.72 -17.47
C LEU A 136 0.79 12.35 -16.62
N ARG A 137 0.66 13.69 -16.64
CA ARG A 137 -0.42 14.41 -15.96
C ARG A 137 -1.79 14.03 -16.52
N ARG A 138 -1.93 13.95 -17.84
CA ARG A 138 -3.18 13.56 -18.52
C ARG A 138 -3.58 12.15 -18.13
N LEU A 139 -2.67 11.17 -18.27
CA LEU A 139 -2.92 9.77 -17.91
C LEU A 139 -3.31 9.59 -16.44
N THR A 140 -2.67 10.34 -15.54
CA THR A 140 -3.02 10.35 -14.11
C THR A 140 -4.44 10.89 -13.88
N ARG A 141 -4.80 12.00 -14.52
CA ARG A 141 -6.16 12.56 -14.42
C ARG A 141 -7.21 11.65 -15.03
N ASP A 142 -6.92 11.06 -16.19
CA ASP A 142 -7.83 10.14 -16.88
C ASP A 142 -8.11 8.92 -16.00
N TYR A 143 -7.09 8.39 -15.31
CA TYR A 143 -7.28 7.34 -14.32
C TYR A 143 -8.21 7.78 -13.18
N LEU A 144 -7.95 8.95 -12.58
CA LEU A 144 -8.78 9.47 -11.48
C LEU A 144 -10.24 9.71 -11.93
N ALA A 145 -10.44 10.11 -13.18
CA ALA A 145 -11.75 10.35 -13.78
C ALA A 145 -12.46 9.06 -14.24
N ALA A 146 -11.76 7.93 -14.34
CA ALA A 146 -12.32 6.67 -14.82
C ALA A 146 -13.37 6.04 -13.87
N GLY A 147 -13.51 6.57 -12.65
CA GLY A 147 -14.57 6.17 -11.72
C GLY A 147 -14.29 4.88 -10.93
N TYR A 148 -13.06 4.37 -10.97
CA TYR A 148 -12.67 3.19 -10.18
C TYR A 148 -12.81 3.44 -8.68
N ARG A 149 -13.49 2.54 -7.99
CA ARG A 149 -13.65 2.59 -6.54
C ARG A 149 -12.50 1.88 -5.85
N TRP A 150 -11.83 2.54 -4.92
CA TRP A 150 -10.84 1.87 -4.10
C TRP A 150 -11.50 0.80 -3.22
N GLN A 151 -10.98 -0.42 -3.21
CA GLN A 151 -11.49 -1.52 -2.43
C GLN A 151 -10.36 -2.32 -1.79
N MET A 152 -10.66 -2.92 -0.64
CA MET A 152 -9.91 -4.07 -0.14
C MET A 152 -10.17 -5.24 -1.09
N VAL A 153 -9.13 -5.66 -1.79
CA VAL A 153 -9.16 -6.77 -2.75
C VAL A 153 -8.20 -7.85 -2.23
N PRO A 154 -8.56 -9.16 -2.28
CA PRO A 154 -7.65 -10.23 -1.89
C PRO A 154 -6.29 -10.10 -2.60
N VAL A 155 -5.19 -10.25 -1.86
CA VAL A 155 -3.83 -10.02 -2.38
C VAL A 155 -3.55 -10.84 -3.65
N ALA A 156 -4.00 -12.08 -3.71
CA ALA A 156 -3.84 -12.95 -4.87
C ALA A 156 -4.54 -12.40 -6.14
N MET A 157 -5.64 -11.66 -5.97
CA MET A 157 -6.40 -11.07 -7.07
C MET A 157 -5.82 -9.72 -7.51
N GLN A 158 -5.14 -8.98 -6.63
CA GLN A 158 -4.64 -7.64 -6.94
C GLN A 158 -3.62 -7.62 -8.09
N ALA A 159 -2.93 -8.73 -8.34
CA ALA A 159 -1.99 -8.87 -9.46
C ALA A 159 -2.70 -8.93 -10.83
N ASP A 160 -3.94 -9.44 -10.88
CA ASP A 160 -4.79 -9.36 -12.06
C ASP A 160 -5.52 -8.01 -12.09
N TYR A 161 -4.73 -6.95 -12.30
CA TYR A 161 -5.25 -5.59 -12.31
C TYR A 161 -6.31 -5.41 -13.41
N ARG A 162 -6.27 -6.16 -14.52
CA ARG A 162 -7.27 -6.04 -15.59
C ARG A 162 -8.64 -6.50 -15.10
N LEU A 163 -8.70 -7.65 -14.42
CA LEU A 163 -9.93 -8.11 -13.78
C LEU A 163 -10.44 -7.11 -12.74
N VAL A 164 -9.56 -6.62 -11.86
CA VAL A 164 -9.95 -5.67 -10.79
C VAL A 164 -10.59 -4.40 -11.38
N HIS A 165 -10.00 -3.82 -12.43
CA HIS A 165 -10.55 -2.63 -13.09
C HIS A 165 -11.80 -2.93 -13.92
N ALA A 166 -11.90 -4.11 -14.55
CA ALA A 166 -13.13 -4.54 -15.24
C ALA A 166 -14.33 -4.62 -14.29
N LEU A 167 -14.09 -4.89 -13.01
CA LEU A 167 -15.09 -4.85 -11.93
C LEU A 167 -15.35 -3.43 -11.39
N GLY A 168 -14.86 -2.38 -12.04
CA GLY A 168 -15.01 -0.99 -11.61
C GLY A 168 -14.28 -0.65 -10.31
N SER A 169 -13.31 -1.47 -9.92
CA SER A 169 -12.63 -1.39 -8.63
C SER A 169 -11.12 -1.16 -8.80
N THR A 170 -10.45 -0.80 -7.72
CA THR A 170 -8.99 -0.65 -7.68
C THR A 170 -8.42 -0.93 -6.29
N SER A 171 -7.13 -1.25 -6.22
CA SER A 171 -6.32 -1.28 -5.00
C SER A 171 -5.02 -0.50 -5.23
N CYS A 172 -4.15 -0.36 -4.22
CA CYS A 172 -2.83 0.26 -4.43
C CYS A 172 -1.97 -0.50 -5.45
N ILE A 173 -1.98 -1.83 -5.41
CA ILE A 173 -1.24 -2.68 -6.36
C ILE A 173 -1.88 -2.59 -7.76
N ALA A 174 -3.19 -2.81 -7.87
CA ALA A 174 -3.85 -2.79 -9.18
C ALA A 174 -3.69 -1.42 -9.86
N ALA A 175 -3.90 -0.32 -9.14
CA ALA A 175 -3.70 1.04 -9.66
C ALA A 175 -2.28 1.25 -10.18
N SER A 176 -1.29 0.85 -9.39
CA SER A 176 0.12 1.05 -9.75
C SER A 176 0.50 0.22 -10.97
N LEU A 177 0.03 -1.02 -11.07
CA LEU A 177 0.30 -1.88 -12.23
C LEU A 177 -0.30 -1.31 -13.52
N LEU A 178 -1.58 -0.92 -13.49
CA LEU A 178 -2.24 -0.33 -14.65
C LEU A 178 -1.59 0.99 -15.06
N LEU A 179 -1.37 1.91 -14.11
CA LEU A 179 -0.80 3.22 -14.43
C LEU A 179 0.64 3.11 -14.93
N ALA A 180 1.45 2.21 -14.36
CA ALA A 180 2.80 1.95 -14.87
C ALA A 180 2.78 1.36 -16.29
N GLU A 181 1.81 0.50 -16.63
CA GLU A 181 1.60 0.03 -18.01
C GLU A 181 1.30 1.21 -18.94
N ARG A 182 0.37 2.10 -18.57
CA ARG A 182 0.02 3.29 -19.36
C ARG A 182 1.19 4.26 -19.56
N PHE A 183 1.99 4.50 -18.52
CA PHE A 183 3.18 5.34 -18.65
C PHE A 183 4.22 4.73 -19.59
N ARG A 184 4.42 3.40 -19.54
CA ARG A 184 5.31 2.71 -20.49
C ARG A 184 4.78 2.74 -21.92
N GLU A 185 3.48 2.56 -22.13
CA GLU A 185 2.85 2.70 -23.45
C GLU A 185 3.03 4.11 -24.03
N ALA A 186 3.09 5.13 -23.16
CA ALA A 186 3.39 6.52 -23.53
C ALA A 186 4.90 6.80 -23.72
N GLY A 187 5.77 5.80 -23.57
CA GLY A 187 7.22 5.92 -23.80
C GLY A 187 8.06 6.27 -22.57
N HIS A 188 7.47 6.33 -21.37
CA HIS A 188 8.21 6.63 -20.14
C HIS A 188 8.75 5.35 -19.48
N ARG A 189 9.91 5.49 -18.82
CA ARG A 189 10.41 4.45 -17.93
C ARG A 189 9.59 4.47 -16.63
N ALA A 190 8.67 3.53 -16.50
CA ALA A 190 7.80 3.42 -15.33
C ALA A 190 7.68 1.99 -14.80
N GLU A 191 7.66 1.85 -13.47
CA GLU A 191 7.46 0.58 -12.78
C GLU A 191 6.53 0.76 -11.59
N ALA A 192 5.66 -0.22 -11.32
CA ALA A 192 5.00 -0.30 -10.04
C ALA A 192 6.02 -0.80 -9.00
N LYS A 193 6.15 -0.11 -7.88
CA LYS A 193 7.04 -0.49 -6.77
C LYS A 193 6.26 -0.61 -5.48
N ARG A 194 6.77 -1.43 -4.56
CA ARG A 194 6.20 -1.57 -3.23
C ARG A 194 7.09 -0.91 -2.18
N GLY A 195 6.45 -0.56 -1.08
CA GLY A 195 7.10 -0.05 0.12
C GLY A 195 6.20 -0.21 1.32
N TRP A 196 6.55 0.51 2.38
CA TRP A 196 5.85 0.46 3.64
C TRP A 196 5.22 1.82 3.92
N PHE A 197 3.92 1.83 4.16
CA PHE A 197 3.22 3.01 4.64
C PHE A 197 3.34 3.07 6.17
N CYS A 198 4.05 4.10 6.66
CA CYS A 198 4.56 4.15 8.03
C CYS A 198 3.73 5.04 8.97
N GLY A 199 3.75 4.68 10.25
CA GLY A 199 3.15 5.49 11.33
C GLY A 199 1.65 5.27 11.49
N VAL A 200 1.18 4.13 10.99
CA VAL A 200 -0.17 3.63 11.19
C VAL A 200 -0.28 3.16 12.65
N LEU A 201 -1.15 3.81 13.43
CA LEU A 201 -1.44 3.45 14.83
C LEU A 201 -0.19 3.29 15.73
N GLY A 202 0.85 4.11 15.51
CA GLY A 202 2.05 4.12 16.36
C GLY A 202 3.02 2.96 16.13
N GLY A 203 3.02 2.36 14.94
CA GLY A 203 3.88 1.23 14.56
C GLY A 203 3.22 -0.15 14.74
N ALA A 204 1.95 -0.18 15.14
CA ALA A 204 1.22 -1.42 15.35
C ALA A 204 0.70 -2.07 14.05
N LEU A 205 0.58 -1.31 12.96
CA LEU A 205 -0.08 -1.74 11.72
C LEU A 205 0.54 -1.08 10.47
N ASP A 206 1.86 -1.12 10.30
CA ASP A 206 2.45 -0.62 9.06
C ASP A 206 2.07 -1.51 7.87
N LEU A 207 1.63 -0.85 6.79
CA LEU A 207 0.97 -1.55 5.69
C LEU A 207 1.88 -1.62 4.46
N PRO A 208 2.00 -2.79 3.83
CA PRO A 208 2.39 -2.89 2.43
C PRO A 208 1.64 -1.88 1.57
N HIS A 209 2.37 -1.12 0.77
CA HIS A 209 1.80 -0.15 -0.14
C HIS A 209 2.48 -0.23 -1.50
N ALA A 210 1.77 0.15 -2.56
CA ALA A 210 2.32 0.21 -3.91
C ALA A 210 2.05 1.58 -4.53
N SER A 211 3.02 2.07 -5.29
CA SER A 211 2.97 3.30 -6.08
C SER A 211 3.71 3.10 -7.41
N VAL A 212 3.54 4.01 -8.36
CA VAL A 212 4.34 4.03 -9.58
C VAL A 212 5.59 4.86 -9.36
N GLU A 213 6.75 4.34 -9.73
CA GLU A 213 7.96 5.10 -9.95
C GLU A 213 8.12 5.37 -11.45
N VAL A 214 8.32 6.62 -11.84
CA VAL A 214 8.41 7.03 -13.25
C VAL A 214 9.50 8.08 -13.46
N GLU A 215 10.29 7.92 -14.51
CA GLU A 215 11.18 8.97 -15.02
C GLU A 215 10.36 9.94 -15.90
N ASP A 216 10.29 11.19 -15.48
CA ASP A 216 9.54 12.25 -16.15
C ASP A 216 10.42 12.97 -17.20
N ASP A 217 9.86 13.94 -17.93
CA ASP A 217 10.54 14.65 -19.04
C ASP A 217 11.78 15.45 -18.60
N ASP A 218 11.91 15.73 -17.30
CA ASP A 218 13.10 16.36 -16.69
C ASP A 218 14.20 15.34 -16.32
N GLY A 219 13.99 14.06 -16.61
CA GLY A 219 14.88 12.96 -16.22
C GLY A 219 14.85 12.66 -14.72
N VAL A 220 13.93 13.26 -13.96
CA VAL A 220 13.82 13.04 -12.51
C VAL A 220 12.90 11.86 -12.24
N LEU A 221 13.35 10.96 -11.35
CA LEU A 221 12.51 9.88 -10.83
C LEU A 221 11.46 10.44 -9.88
N LYS A 222 10.19 10.19 -10.18
CA LYS A 222 9.01 10.66 -9.43
C LYS A 222 8.16 9.49 -8.96
N THR A 223 7.38 9.73 -7.91
CA THR A 223 6.43 8.74 -7.39
C THR A 223 4.99 9.19 -7.59
N VAL A 224 4.16 8.34 -8.18
CA VAL A 224 2.73 8.59 -8.38
C VAL A 224 1.91 7.57 -7.59
N ASP A 225 1.20 8.05 -6.58
CA ASP A 225 0.40 7.28 -5.62
C ASP A 225 -1.08 7.64 -5.74
N ILE A 226 -1.69 7.19 -6.82
CA ILE A 226 -3.11 7.45 -7.11
C ILE A 226 -4.02 6.90 -6.01
N ALA A 227 -3.70 5.72 -5.45
CA ALA A 227 -4.55 5.11 -4.43
C ALA A 227 -4.62 5.99 -3.18
N LYS A 228 -3.51 6.57 -2.70
CA LYS A 228 -3.56 7.51 -1.58
C LYS A 228 -4.25 8.82 -1.95
N ALA A 229 -4.08 9.34 -3.16
CA ALA A 229 -4.81 10.52 -3.61
C ALA A 229 -6.33 10.30 -3.57
N GLN A 230 -6.82 9.18 -4.13
CA GLN A 230 -8.24 8.81 -4.10
C GLN A 230 -8.77 8.63 -2.66
N LEU A 231 -7.99 7.96 -1.81
CA LEU A 231 -8.37 7.74 -0.41
C LEU A 231 -8.39 9.05 0.39
N ALA A 232 -7.44 9.96 0.16
CA ALA A 232 -7.40 11.26 0.79
C ALA A 232 -8.63 12.11 0.41
N ALA A 233 -8.97 12.16 -0.88
CA ALA A 233 -10.15 12.88 -1.38
C ALA A 233 -11.47 12.44 -0.72
N ARG A 234 -11.54 11.17 -0.29
CA ARG A 234 -12.71 10.60 0.40
C ARG A 234 -12.85 11.05 1.85
N LEU A 235 -11.77 11.49 2.50
CA LEU A 235 -11.77 11.75 3.94
C LEU A 235 -12.23 13.16 4.32
N SER A 236 -11.79 14.16 3.55
CA SER A 236 -12.09 15.58 3.77
C SER A 236 -11.78 16.39 2.52
N ALA A 237 -12.50 17.49 2.34
CA ALA A 237 -12.20 18.50 1.32
C ALA A 237 -10.81 19.13 1.51
N ASP A 238 -10.31 19.21 2.75
CA ASP A 238 -9.04 19.88 3.10
C ASP A 238 -7.78 19.03 2.81
N THR A 239 -7.86 18.10 1.85
CA THR A 239 -6.77 17.17 1.52
C THR A 239 -6.14 17.44 0.15
N GLU A 240 -6.59 18.46 -0.58
CA GLU A 240 -6.15 18.77 -1.95
C GLU A 240 -4.62 18.86 -2.07
N ALA A 241 -3.96 19.59 -1.17
CA ALA A 241 -2.50 19.72 -1.18
C ALA A 241 -1.79 18.37 -1.01
N PHE A 242 -2.34 17.45 -0.22
CA PHE A 242 -1.79 16.10 -0.06
C PHE A 242 -2.09 15.21 -1.28
N GLN A 243 -3.26 15.37 -1.89
CA GLN A 243 -3.57 14.69 -3.16
C GLN A 243 -2.57 15.08 -4.24
N GLU A 244 -2.30 16.38 -4.43
CA GLU A 244 -1.28 16.86 -5.37
C GLU A 244 0.11 16.30 -5.06
N LEU A 245 0.49 16.26 -3.77
CA LEU A 245 1.76 15.68 -3.33
C LEU A 245 1.87 14.21 -3.77
N CYS A 246 0.79 13.44 -3.67
CA CYS A 246 0.77 12.04 -4.11
C CYS A 246 0.98 11.86 -5.63
N LEU A 247 0.77 12.89 -6.45
CA LEU A 247 0.82 12.79 -7.91
C LEU A 247 2.18 13.26 -8.50
N GLY A 248 3.28 12.84 -7.89
CA GLY A 248 4.63 13.07 -8.41
C GLY A 248 5.69 13.25 -7.33
N SER A 249 5.30 13.61 -6.10
CA SER A 249 6.26 13.92 -5.03
C SER A 249 6.52 12.72 -4.13
N VAL A 250 7.72 12.70 -3.55
CA VAL A 250 8.10 11.78 -2.48
C VAL A 250 7.80 12.44 -1.14
N TYR A 251 7.35 11.65 -0.17
CA TYR A 251 7.03 12.15 1.17
C TYR A 251 7.38 11.15 2.26
N ASN A 252 7.65 11.66 3.44
CA ASN A 252 8.28 10.93 4.55
C ASN A 252 7.41 9.87 5.23
N LYS A 253 6.25 9.50 4.67
CA LYS A 253 5.35 8.47 5.21
C LYS A 253 5.44 7.15 4.46
N VAL A 254 6.28 7.06 3.44
CA VAL A 254 6.52 5.83 2.71
C VAL A 254 8.01 5.49 2.77
N ILE A 255 8.33 4.30 3.25
CA ILE A 255 9.66 3.72 3.08
C ILE A 255 9.63 2.93 1.76
N PRO A 256 10.29 3.41 0.69
CA PRO A 256 10.41 2.65 -0.55
C PRO A 256 11.23 1.37 -0.30
N SER A 257 11.02 0.36 -1.13
CA SER A 257 11.80 -0.88 -1.12
C SER A 257 12.21 -1.26 -2.52
N THR A 258 13.08 -2.26 -2.64
CA THR A 258 13.48 -2.81 -3.94
C THR A 258 12.37 -3.64 -4.62
N ALA A 259 11.32 -3.99 -3.89
CA ALA A 259 10.23 -4.86 -4.37
C ALA A 259 9.46 -4.24 -5.55
N SER A 260 9.23 -5.04 -6.58
CA SER A 260 8.30 -4.69 -7.66
C SER A 260 6.83 -4.80 -7.20
N GLY A 261 5.94 -4.12 -7.93
CA GLY A 261 4.56 -3.82 -7.53
C GLY A 261 3.71 -5.02 -7.10
N ASN A 262 3.98 -6.21 -7.64
CA ASN A 262 3.27 -7.46 -7.33
C ASN A 262 4.18 -8.54 -6.70
N ALA A 263 5.48 -8.31 -6.56
CA ALA A 263 6.39 -9.28 -5.94
C ALA A 263 6.19 -9.34 -4.42
N ALA A 264 6.44 -10.51 -3.84
CA ALA A 264 6.51 -10.67 -2.40
C ALA A 264 7.70 -9.86 -1.83
N PHE A 265 7.57 -9.34 -0.61
CA PHE A 265 8.70 -8.68 0.07
C PHE A 265 9.80 -9.64 0.47
N ALA A 266 9.50 -10.94 0.56
CA ALA A 266 10.48 -11.95 0.91
C ALA A 266 10.14 -13.30 0.29
N THR A 267 11.18 -14.09 0.03
CA THR A 267 11.08 -15.49 -0.37
C THR A 267 12.08 -16.33 0.42
N HIS A 268 11.75 -17.60 0.63
CA HIS A 268 12.65 -18.57 1.25
C HIS A 268 13.02 -19.67 0.25
N GLY A 269 14.30 -19.96 0.11
CA GLY A 269 14.84 -20.90 -0.88
C GLY A 269 14.59 -22.38 -0.60
N CYS A 270 13.67 -22.73 0.30
CA CYS A 270 13.39 -24.12 0.68
C CYS A 270 12.51 -24.89 -0.33
N GLY A 271 12.00 -24.22 -1.37
CA GLY A 271 11.14 -24.82 -2.39
C GLY A 271 9.65 -24.89 -2.03
N SER A 272 9.25 -24.36 -0.87
CA SER A 272 7.83 -24.26 -0.49
C SER A 272 7.05 -23.39 -1.48
N GLN A 273 5.82 -23.81 -1.79
CA GLN A 273 4.86 -23.04 -2.58
C GLN A 273 4.05 -22.08 -1.69
N THR A 274 4.13 -22.23 -0.37
CA THR A 274 3.45 -21.35 0.59
C THR A 274 4.19 -20.02 0.68
N PRO A 275 3.50 -18.87 0.50
CA PRO A 275 4.13 -17.57 0.65
C PRO A 275 4.72 -17.37 2.05
N VAL A 276 5.88 -16.71 2.10
CA VAL A 276 6.48 -16.27 3.37
C VAL A 276 5.57 -15.25 4.05
N HIS A 277 5.42 -15.38 5.36
CA HIS A 277 4.77 -14.34 6.16
C HIS A 277 5.78 -13.26 6.51
N VAL A 278 5.44 -12.01 6.19
CA VAL A 278 6.25 -10.83 6.47
C VAL A 278 5.50 -9.97 7.47
N ARG A 279 6.11 -9.73 8.64
CA ARG A 279 5.55 -8.89 9.71
C ARG A 279 6.49 -7.72 9.97
N ALA A 280 6.02 -6.51 9.72
CA ALA A 280 6.75 -5.29 10.00
C ALA A 280 6.31 -4.65 11.33
N ASP A 281 7.26 -4.10 12.06
CA ASP A 281 7.09 -3.21 13.22
C ASP A 281 7.96 -1.99 12.95
N ILE A 282 7.35 -0.89 12.48
CA ILE A 282 8.06 0.31 12.04
C ILE A 282 7.68 1.46 12.96
N ARG A 283 8.64 1.92 13.77
CA ARG A 283 8.40 2.95 14.77
C ARG A 283 9.12 4.21 14.38
N SER A 284 8.42 5.35 14.47
CA SER A 284 9.09 6.62 14.31
C SER A 284 10.04 6.86 15.47
N LEU A 285 11.30 7.19 15.16
CA LEU A 285 12.21 7.79 16.12
C LEU A 285 11.86 9.28 16.27
N ARG A 286 12.17 9.84 17.44
CA ARG A 286 11.92 11.25 17.75
C ARG A 286 12.98 12.13 17.12
#